data_AF-A0A1U7DQU5-F1
#
_entry.id   AF-A0A1U7DQU5-F1
#
_cell.length_a   1.000
_cell.length_b   1.000
_cell.length_c   1.000
_cell.angle_alpha   90.00
_cell.angle_beta   90.00
_cell.angle_gamma   90.00
#
_symmetry.space_group_name_H-M   'P 1'
#
loop_
_entity.id
_entity.type
_entity.pdbx_description
1 polymer ?
#
loop_
_entity_poly.entity_id
_entity_poly.type
_entity_poly.pdbx_seq_one_letter_code
_entity_poly.pdbx_strand_id
1 'polypeptide(L)'
;MKNLIKIYLVSAIFTLTLFSCSEDDVELPTITTFSSQSNPNASGTPGELLKIEGTNLSGLKKIILDNKFDVSFNPNLNSDNAIFFNIPNYDFENPYNFGVQPIKFITANGEIDSEINIIQPAPVFEKFSVANPKLGDKVTIKGSWFVGIQSVTFGGEPLEYTLVSDQEMYFLVPTDATEGQHVVITTEAGSTAIVEPGPGITNTTFLDINFGFVNYLFEDFDGNGLYTSTWGFYGDAGALSVTATGETGNCAQYDYNGATTFGYNGCQNDEAGAFLPSSATEASKVTFKMKVNANAGTSFDVILDTWAYNFTLETSGWQEVSARLDEFGSGYNPGNAATDTEKVDPSGILQVKVSLPNNGNASSVKFDDIIFKVEE
;
A
#
# COMPACT_ATOMS: atom_id res chain seq x y z
N MET A 1 -41.45 76.41 13.69
CA MET A 1 -40.38 75.54 14.23
C MET A 1 -40.69 74.12 13.80
N LYS A 2 -39.90 73.39 13.01
CA LYS A 2 -38.58 73.55 12.36
C LYS A 2 -38.77 72.86 10.98
N ASN A 3 -38.48 73.52 9.86
CA ASN A 3 -37.20 73.47 9.12
C ASN A 3 -36.80 72.01 8.75
N LEU A 4 -36.47 71.64 7.51
CA LEU A 4 -35.89 72.41 6.41
C LEU A 4 -35.81 71.49 5.14
N ILE A 5 -35.53 72.11 3.99
CA ILE A 5 -34.89 71.58 2.75
C ILE A 5 -35.83 71.33 1.54
N LYS A 6 -35.80 72.28 0.60
CA LYS A 6 -36.10 72.09 -0.83
C LYS A 6 -35.11 72.89 -1.69
N ILE A 7 -34.27 72.15 -2.42
CA ILE A 7 -34.23 72.08 -3.89
C ILE A 7 -33.70 73.27 -4.76
N TYR A 8 -32.84 72.85 -5.72
CA TYR A 8 -32.43 73.31 -7.07
C TYR A 8 -31.43 74.46 -7.33
N LEU A 9 -30.31 74.01 -7.92
CA LEU A 9 -29.67 74.43 -9.19
C LEU A 9 -29.55 75.93 -9.50
N VAL A 10 -28.31 76.42 -9.50
CA VAL A 10 -27.89 77.53 -10.34
C VAL A 10 -26.57 77.14 -11.02
N SER A 11 -26.61 77.13 -12.35
CA SER A 11 -25.46 76.91 -13.22
C SER A 11 -24.62 78.19 -13.28
N ALA A 12 -23.31 78.07 -13.05
CA ALA A 12 -22.35 79.14 -13.30
C ALA A 12 -21.21 78.57 -14.17
N ILE A 13 -21.17 79.06 -15.41
CA ILE A 13 -20.12 78.78 -16.39
C ILE A 13 -18.82 79.37 -15.87
N PHE A 14 -17.84 78.51 -15.59
CA PHE A 14 -16.48 78.91 -15.25
C PHE A 14 -15.58 78.63 -16.45
N THR A 15 -15.02 79.69 -17.00
CA THR A 15 -14.13 79.69 -18.17
C THR A 15 -12.84 78.93 -17.85
N LEU A 16 -12.56 77.92 -18.67
CA LEU A 16 -11.39 77.05 -18.57
C LEU A 16 -10.14 77.79 -19.06
N THR A 17 -9.23 78.15 -18.16
CA THR A 17 -7.84 78.48 -18.54
C THR A 17 -7.03 77.20 -18.51
N LEU A 18 -6.72 76.68 -19.70
CA LEU A 18 -5.85 75.52 -19.89
C LEU A 18 -4.40 75.93 -19.56
N PHE A 19 -3.92 75.48 -18.40
CA PHE A 19 -2.48 75.26 -18.22
C PHE A 19 -2.16 73.88 -18.78
N SER A 20 -1.39 73.85 -19.86
CA SER A 20 -0.78 72.63 -20.39
C SER A 20 0.37 72.20 -19.47
N CYS A 21 0.06 71.41 -18.45
CA CYS A 21 1.03 70.47 -17.89
C CYS A 21 1.01 69.24 -18.79
N SER A 22 2.10 68.97 -19.51
CA SER A 22 2.38 67.60 -19.94
C SER A 22 2.69 66.81 -18.67
N GLU A 23 1.68 66.19 -18.08
CA GLU A 23 1.95 65.08 -17.17
C GLU A 23 2.54 63.98 -18.05
N ASP A 24 3.84 63.73 -17.90
CA ASP A 24 4.44 62.50 -18.41
C ASP A 24 3.70 61.36 -17.70
N ASP A 25 2.83 60.65 -18.43
CA ASP A 25 2.14 59.48 -17.91
C ASP A 25 3.20 58.46 -17.48
N VAL A 26 3.40 58.30 -16.18
CA VAL A 26 4.28 57.28 -15.63
C VAL A 26 3.60 55.93 -15.86
N GLU A 27 4.05 55.20 -16.88
CA GLU A 27 3.52 53.87 -17.18
C GLU A 27 3.85 52.93 -16.01
N LEU A 28 2.83 52.41 -15.31
CA LEU A 28 3.05 51.47 -14.21
C LEU A 28 3.42 50.08 -14.76
N PRO A 29 4.23 49.30 -14.04
CA PRO A 29 4.55 47.94 -14.45
C PRO A 29 3.29 47.06 -14.40
N THR A 30 3.12 46.20 -15.41
CA THR A 30 1.99 45.27 -15.47
C THR A 30 2.46 43.85 -15.77
N ILE A 31 1.76 42.85 -15.22
CA ILE A 31 1.94 41.45 -15.59
C ILE A 31 0.76 41.02 -16.45
N THR A 32 1.05 40.48 -17.62
CA THR A 32 0.03 40.00 -18.57
C THR A 32 -0.15 38.49 -18.48
N THR A 33 0.93 37.74 -18.26
CA THR A 33 0.90 36.27 -18.16
C THR A 33 1.85 35.73 -17.10
N PHE A 34 1.43 34.61 -16.51
CA PHE A 34 2.28 33.72 -15.72
C PHE A 34 2.30 32.35 -16.41
N SER A 35 3.50 31.84 -16.65
CA SER A 35 3.70 30.53 -17.26
C SER A 35 4.81 29.77 -16.54
N SER A 36 4.67 28.46 -16.45
CA SER A 36 5.77 27.55 -16.13
C SER A 36 6.04 26.63 -17.32
N GLN A 37 7.15 25.89 -17.25
CA GLN A 37 7.43 24.85 -18.25
C GLN A 37 6.42 23.70 -18.22
N SER A 38 5.73 23.49 -17.09
CA SER A 38 4.82 22.35 -16.87
C SER A 38 3.33 22.73 -16.74
N ASN A 39 3.01 24.00 -16.46
CA ASN A 39 1.65 24.51 -16.28
C ASN A 39 1.49 25.96 -16.81
N PRO A 40 0.48 26.23 -17.66
CA PRO A 40 0.01 27.60 -17.88
C PRO A 40 -0.81 28.10 -16.67
N ASN A 41 -0.84 29.42 -16.44
CA ASN A 41 -1.70 30.12 -15.45
C ASN A 41 -1.20 30.12 -13.99
N ALA A 42 -0.07 30.79 -13.74
CA ALA A 42 0.37 31.16 -12.38
C ALA A 42 0.35 30.00 -11.36
N SER A 43 0.68 28.78 -11.78
CA SER A 43 0.70 27.63 -10.90
C SER A 43 1.98 26.85 -11.04
N GLY A 44 2.38 26.19 -9.96
CA GLY A 44 3.58 25.37 -9.96
C GLY A 44 3.84 24.71 -8.61
N THR A 45 4.74 23.76 -8.62
CA THR A 45 5.22 23.06 -7.43
C THR A 45 6.44 23.75 -6.82
N PRO A 46 6.76 23.53 -5.54
CA PRO A 46 7.96 24.10 -4.92
C PRO A 46 9.23 23.79 -5.72
N GLY A 47 10.08 24.79 -5.90
CA GLY A 47 11.31 24.70 -6.72
C GLY A 47 11.09 24.93 -8.22
N GLU A 48 9.85 24.92 -8.72
CA GLU A 48 9.57 25.08 -10.15
C GLU A 48 9.94 26.47 -10.67
N LEU A 49 10.54 26.51 -11.86
CA LEU A 49 10.89 27.76 -12.54
C LEU A 49 9.65 28.36 -13.23
N LEU A 50 9.34 29.60 -12.86
CA LEU A 50 8.28 30.39 -13.49
C LEU A 50 8.85 31.51 -14.35
N LYS A 51 8.12 31.79 -15.43
CA LYS A 51 8.28 32.94 -16.30
C LYS A 51 7.03 33.81 -16.22
N ILE A 52 7.21 35.07 -15.86
CA ILE A 52 6.17 36.09 -16.01
C ILE A 52 6.48 36.96 -17.22
N GLU A 53 5.44 37.34 -17.96
CA GLU A 53 5.54 38.33 -19.04
C GLU A 53 4.66 39.53 -18.73
N GLY A 54 5.09 40.69 -19.21
CA GLY A 54 4.44 41.96 -18.89
C GLY A 54 5.09 43.13 -19.59
N THR A 55 4.87 44.32 -19.05
CA THR A 55 5.47 45.57 -19.53
C THR A 55 6.07 46.36 -18.38
N ASN A 56 7.11 47.14 -18.69
CA ASN A 56 7.80 48.02 -17.75
C ASN A 56 8.36 47.32 -16.49
N LEU A 57 8.73 46.04 -16.60
CA LEU A 57 9.18 45.19 -15.49
C LEU A 57 10.66 45.39 -15.12
N SER A 58 11.37 46.27 -15.81
CA SER A 58 12.80 46.48 -15.60
C SER A 58 13.16 46.94 -14.18
N GLY A 59 14.38 46.59 -13.75
CA GLY A 59 14.88 46.96 -12.43
C GLY A 59 14.20 46.24 -11.27
N LEU A 60 13.77 44.98 -11.45
CA LEU A 60 13.28 44.14 -10.36
C LEU A 60 14.28 44.12 -9.17
N LYS A 61 13.78 44.51 -7.99
CA LYS A 61 14.55 44.58 -6.74
C LYS A 61 14.17 43.48 -5.77
N LYS A 62 12.89 43.11 -5.73
CA LYS A 62 12.37 42.17 -4.74
C LYS A 62 11.16 41.42 -5.26
N ILE A 63 11.05 40.16 -4.86
CA ILE A 63 9.85 39.35 -4.98
C ILE A 63 9.51 38.88 -3.55
N ILE A 64 8.26 39.03 -3.14
CA ILE A 64 7.78 38.62 -1.81
C ILE A 64 6.60 37.67 -1.99
N LEU A 65 6.72 36.44 -1.50
CA LEU A 65 5.67 35.42 -1.50
C LEU A 65 5.00 35.33 -0.12
N ASP A 66 3.69 35.12 -0.11
CA ASP A 66 2.87 34.99 1.11
C ASP A 66 3.11 36.15 2.10
N ASN A 67 3.37 37.34 1.55
CA ASN A 67 3.72 38.57 2.27
C ASN A 67 4.92 38.47 3.24
N LYS A 68 5.67 37.37 3.22
CA LYS A 68 6.66 37.02 4.24
C LYS A 68 7.98 36.55 3.66
N PHE A 69 7.96 35.79 2.57
CA PHE A 69 9.12 35.10 2.05
C PHE A 69 9.76 35.87 0.91
N ASP A 70 11.04 36.22 1.08
CA ASP A 70 11.83 36.82 0.02
C ASP A 70 12.21 35.75 -1.00
N VAL A 71 11.74 35.90 -2.24
CA VAL A 71 12.03 34.96 -3.32
C VAL A 71 13.29 35.39 -4.05
N SER A 72 14.26 34.47 -4.14
CA SER A 72 15.49 34.70 -4.87
C SER A 72 15.26 34.67 -6.38
N PHE A 73 15.93 35.56 -7.09
CA PHE A 73 15.90 35.62 -8.56
C PHE A 73 17.29 35.97 -9.09
N ASN A 74 17.55 35.65 -10.36
CA ASN A 74 18.78 36.06 -11.05
C ASN A 74 18.51 37.35 -11.84
N PRO A 75 19.07 38.51 -11.45
CA PRO A 75 18.81 39.78 -12.14
C PRO A 75 19.18 39.75 -13.62
N ASN A 76 20.14 38.91 -14.03
CA ASN A 76 20.59 38.81 -15.43
C ASN A 76 19.59 38.07 -16.34
N LEU A 77 18.62 37.36 -15.77
CA LEU A 77 17.56 36.69 -16.53
C LEU A 77 16.32 37.57 -16.70
N ASN A 78 16.30 38.73 -16.06
CA ASN A 78 15.14 39.62 -16.07
C ASN A 78 15.32 40.70 -17.13
N SER A 79 14.21 41.11 -17.73
CA SER A 79 14.13 42.15 -18.75
C SER A 79 12.93 43.04 -18.47
N ASP A 80 12.71 44.03 -19.32
CA ASP A 80 11.53 44.89 -19.21
C ASP A 80 10.21 44.15 -19.50
N ASN A 81 10.27 43.02 -20.21
CA ASN A 81 9.09 42.28 -20.64
C ASN A 81 8.93 40.91 -19.97
N ALA A 82 9.94 40.44 -19.23
CA ALA A 82 9.90 39.13 -18.62
C ALA A 82 10.80 39.03 -17.38
N ILE A 83 10.33 38.29 -16.38
CA ILE A 83 11.08 37.94 -15.17
C ILE A 83 11.02 36.43 -15.00
N PHE A 84 12.14 35.86 -14.55
CA PHE A 84 12.26 34.44 -14.21
C PHE A 84 12.61 34.27 -12.74
N PHE A 85 11.88 33.40 -12.05
CA PHE A 85 12.15 33.06 -10.66
C PHE A 85 11.68 31.65 -10.35
N ASN A 86 12.28 31.00 -9.35
CA ASN A 86 11.79 29.72 -8.84
C ASN A 86 10.80 29.97 -7.71
N ILE A 87 9.72 29.18 -7.65
CA ILE A 87 8.97 29.04 -6.40
C ILE A 87 9.96 28.55 -5.34
N PRO A 88 10.08 29.17 -4.16
CA PRO A 88 11.00 28.71 -3.13
C PRO A 88 10.77 27.23 -2.81
N ASN A 89 11.84 26.48 -2.57
CA ASN A 89 11.72 25.12 -2.04
C ASN A 89 10.91 25.15 -0.74
N TYR A 90 10.13 24.10 -0.51
CA TYR A 90 9.39 23.97 0.74
C TYR A 90 10.36 23.84 1.91
N ASP A 91 10.10 24.58 2.99
CA ASP A 91 10.86 24.55 4.24
C ASP A 91 9.90 24.12 5.35
N PHE A 92 10.09 22.90 5.86
CA PHE A 92 9.23 22.32 6.89
C PHE A 92 9.23 23.12 8.20
N GLU A 93 10.34 23.79 8.53
CA GLU A 93 10.47 24.59 9.76
C GLU A 93 9.88 25.99 9.60
N ASN A 94 9.78 26.48 8.37
CA ASN A 94 9.22 27.79 8.05
C ASN A 94 8.35 27.73 6.79
N PRO A 95 7.19 27.05 6.85
CA PRO A 95 6.39 26.78 5.67
C PRO A 95 5.62 28.01 5.20
N TYR A 96 5.47 28.12 3.88
CA TYR A 96 4.40 28.91 3.26
C TYR A 96 3.17 28.02 3.04
N ASN A 97 2.02 28.64 2.80
CA ASN A 97 0.79 27.91 2.52
C ASN A 97 0.71 27.42 1.07
N PHE A 98 0.10 26.26 0.85
CA PHE A 98 -0.26 25.79 -0.50
C PHE A 98 -1.59 26.42 -0.97
N GLY A 99 -1.92 26.24 -2.24
CA GLY A 99 -3.07 26.89 -2.88
C GLY A 99 -2.75 28.30 -3.38
N VAL A 100 -3.77 29.13 -3.57
CA VAL A 100 -3.61 30.51 -4.06
C VAL A 100 -2.98 31.39 -2.98
N GLN A 101 -1.79 31.90 -3.26
CA GLN A 101 -0.99 32.74 -2.38
C GLN A 101 -0.70 34.10 -3.01
N PRO A 102 -0.68 35.19 -2.21
CA PRO A 102 -0.28 36.50 -2.71
C PRO A 102 1.23 36.51 -3.04
N ILE A 103 1.58 37.16 -4.14
CA ILE A 103 2.96 37.40 -4.55
C ILE A 103 3.12 38.84 -5.02
N LYS A 104 4.13 39.52 -4.48
CA LYS A 104 4.43 40.92 -4.77
C LYS A 104 5.76 41.07 -5.49
N PHE A 105 5.80 41.91 -6.51
CA PHE A 105 7.00 42.30 -7.25
C PHE A 105 7.30 43.78 -7.01
N ILE A 106 8.53 44.10 -6.65
CA ILE A 106 9.01 45.48 -6.47
C ILE A 106 10.05 45.75 -7.55
N THR A 107 9.73 46.61 -8.51
CA THR A 107 10.63 46.99 -9.61
C THR A 107 11.18 48.41 -9.41
N ALA A 108 11.96 48.91 -10.37
CA ALA A 108 12.36 50.31 -10.36
C ALA A 108 11.18 51.23 -10.70
N ASN A 109 10.17 50.69 -11.39
CA ASN A 109 9.07 51.43 -11.99
C ASN A 109 7.75 51.33 -11.18
N GLY A 110 7.68 50.46 -10.18
CA GLY A 110 6.53 50.35 -9.29
C GLY A 110 6.45 49.03 -8.52
N GLU A 111 5.35 48.85 -7.79
CA GLU A 111 4.99 47.58 -7.17
C GLU A 111 3.85 46.92 -7.94
N ILE A 112 3.86 45.59 -8.00
CA ILE A 112 2.80 44.77 -8.59
C ILE A 112 2.35 43.75 -7.55
N ASP A 113 1.07 43.81 -7.18
CA ASP A 113 0.41 42.77 -6.41
C ASP A 113 -0.21 41.74 -7.35
N SER A 114 0.00 40.46 -7.06
CA SER A 114 -0.50 39.35 -7.85
C SER A 114 -0.74 38.12 -6.98
N GLU A 115 -1.15 37.02 -7.61
CA GLU A 115 -1.42 35.76 -6.94
C GLU A 115 -0.80 34.59 -7.73
N ILE A 116 -0.39 33.56 -7.01
CA ILE A 116 0.19 32.33 -7.54
C ILE A 116 -0.44 31.13 -6.82
N ASN A 117 -0.86 30.11 -7.56
CA ASN A 117 -1.35 28.87 -7.00
C ASN A 117 -0.19 27.87 -6.79
N ILE A 118 0.23 27.66 -5.55
CA ILE A 118 1.29 26.70 -5.22
C ILE A 118 0.69 25.32 -5.00
N ILE A 119 1.06 24.38 -5.85
CA ILE A 119 0.54 23.02 -5.83
C ILE A 119 1.40 22.18 -4.89
N GLN A 120 0.78 21.59 -3.86
CA GLN A 120 1.43 20.59 -3.01
C GLN A 120 1.60 19.29 -3.81
N PRO A 121 2.81 18.70 -3.86
CA PRO A 121 2.99 17.35 -4.38
C PRO A 121 2.45 16.28 -3.42
N ALA A 122 1.94 15.18 -3.98
CA ALA A 122 1.53 14.01 -3.21
C ALA A 122 2.71 13.41 -2.42
N PRO A 123 2.47 12.76 -1.27
CA PRO A 123 3.51 12.06 -0.52
C PRO A 123 4.15 11.00 -1.38
N VAL A 124 5.46 10.86 -1.27
CA VAL A 124 6.25 9.85 -1.98
C VAL A 124 6.96 8.98 -0.96
N PHE A 125 6.73 7.67 -1.05
CA PHE A 125 7.52 6.69 -0.33
C PHE A 125 8.82 6.39 -1.10
N GLU A 126 9.95 6.30 -0.38
CA GLU A 126 11.21 5.82 -0.95
C GLU A 126 11.64 4.48 -0.36
N LYS A 127 11.71 4.37 0.97
CA LYS A 127 12.15 3.14 1.64
C LYS A 127 11.81 3.11 3.13
N PHE A 128 11.77 1.90 3.66
CA PHE A 128 11.86 1.66 5.10
C PHE A 128 13.32 1.62 5.57
N SER A 129 13.55 1.95 6.85
CA SER A 129 14.85 1.77 7.50
C SER A 129 15.21 0.32 7.76
N VAL A 130 14.21 -0.56 7.84
CA VAL A 130 14.34 -2.00 8.14
C VAL A 130 13.48 -2.77 7.14
N ALA A 131 14.04 -3.80 6.51
CA ALA A 131 13.36 -4.58 5.48
C ALA A 131 12.48 -5.70 6.03
N ASN A 132 12.79 -6.23 7.23
CA ASN A 132 12.05 -7.34 7.85
C ASN A 132 11.87 -7.13 9.37
N PRO A 133 11.05 -6.14 9.79
CA PRO A 133 10.82 -5.85 11.20
C PRO A 133 9.91 -6.89 11.86
N LYS A 134 10.07 -7.09 13.17
CA LYS A 134 9.13 -7.87 13.98
C LYS A 134 7.95 -7.01 14.44
N LEU A 135 6.91 -7.68 14.92
CA LEU A 135 5.81 -7.04 15.65
C LEU A 135 6.36 -6.19 16.80
N GLY A 136 5.91 -4.94 16.90
CA GLY A 136 6.37 -3.95 17.89
C GLY A 136 7.67 -3.21 17.54
N ASP A 137 8.39 -3.58 16.47
CA ASP A 137 9.61 -2.88 16.08
C ASP A 137 9.31 -1.46 15.55
N LYS A 138 10.25 -0.55 15.78
CA LYS A 138 10.22 0.78 15.18
C LYS A 138 10.61 0.72 13.71
N VAL A 139 9.72 1.18 12.84
CA VAL A 139 9.97 1.30 11.40
C VAL A 139 9.99 2.78 11.03
N THR A 140 11.10 3.23 10.45
CA THR A 140 11.21 4.59 9.89
C THR A 140 10.94 4.55 8.40
N ILE A 141 10.06 5.42 7.94
CA ILE A 141 9.74 5.66 6.55
C ILE A 141 10.54 6.86 6.08
N LYS A 142 11.27 6.69 4.98
CA LYS A 142 11.92 7.78 4.25
C LYS A 142 11.18 8.04 2.96
N GLY A 143 11.07 9.31 2.61
CA GLY A 143 10.30 9.74 1.47
C GLY A 143 10.40 11.24 1.24
N SER A 144 9.36 11.80 0.64
CA SER A 144 9.19 13.23 0.45
C SER A 144 7.71 13.60 0.58
N TRP A 145 7.43 14.87 0.87
CA TRP A 145 6.08 15.43 0.93
C TRP A 145 5.18 14.83 2.00
N PHE A 146 5.74 14.47 3.17
CA PHE A 146 4.99 14.14 4.39
C PHE A 146 4.45 15.40 5.08
N VAL A 147 3.64 16.17 4.35
CA VAL A 147 3.11 17.48 4.78
C VAL A 147 1.60 17.42 4.83
N GLY A 148 1.01 17.90 5.94
CA GLY A 148 -0.45 17.92 6.10
C GLY A 148 -1.06 16.52 6.05
N ILE A 149 -0.41 15.53 6.68
CA ILE A 149 -0.92 14.16 6.79
C ILE A 149 -2.30 14.21 7.45
N GLN A 150 -3.30 13.67 6.75
CA GLN A 150 -4.67 13.52 7.25
C GLN A 150 -4.86 12.18 7.94
N SER A 151 -4.22 11.12 7.43
CA SER A 151 -4.25 9.80 8.03
C SER A 151 -3.04 8.96 7.63
N VAL A 152 -2.70 8.03 8.53
CA VAL A 152 -1.80 6.91 8.28
C VAL A 152 -2.55 5.67 8.71
N THR A 153 -2.59 4.64 7.87
CA THR A 153 -3.26 3.38 8.18
C THR A 153 -2.34 2.19 7.99
N PHE A 154 -2.62 1.11 8.73
CA PHE A 154 -1.99 -0.19 8.61
C PHE A 154 -3.08 -1.24 8.40
N GLY A 155 -3.10 -1.91 7.25
CA GLY A 155 -4.16 -2.90 6.94
C GLY A 155 -5.58 -2.30 6.89
N GLY A 156 -5.69 -0.98 6.64
CA GLY A 156 -6.96 -0.26 6.65
C GLY A 156 -7.32 0.40 8.00
N GLU A 157 -6.66 0.00 9.09
CA GLU A 157 -6.90 0.55 10.42
C GLU A 157 -6.00 1.76 10.73
N PRO A 158 -6.46 2.75 11.52
CA PRO A 158 -5.62 3.88 11.91
C PRO A 158 -4.31 3.47 12.60
N LEU A 159 -3.20 4.05 12.17
CA LEU A 159 -1.86 3.77 12.68
C LEU A 159 -1.27 5.01 13.36
N GLU A 160 -0.84 4.86 14.62
CA GLU A 160 -0.10 5.90 15.33
C GLU A 160 1.30 6.08 14.73
N TYR A 161 1.72 7.33 14.56
CA TYR A 161 3.00 7.69 13.96
C TYR A 161 3.61 8.93 14.60
N THR A 162 4.90 9.14 14.36
CA THR A 162 5.60 10.39 14.65
C THR A 162 6.20 10.93 13.36
N LEU A 163 5.82 12.16 13.00
CA LEU A 163 6.42 12.92 11.91
C LEU A 163 7.71 13.57 12.42
N VAL A 164 8.82 13.35 11.74
CA VAL A 164 10.13 13.95 12.07
C VAL A 164 10.40 15.14 11.15
N SER A 165 10.10 15.00 9.86
CA SER A 165 10.16 16.06 8.86
C SER A 165 9.25 15.71 7.68
N ASP A 166 9.19 16.59 6.67
CA ASP A 166 8.54 16.32 5.38
C ASP A 166 9.15 15.14 4.60
N GLN A 167 10.27 14.57 5.06
CA GLN A 167 10.99 13.46 4.42
C GLN A 167 11.15 12.23 5.31
N GLU A 168 10.78 12.33 6.60
CA GLU A 168 10.97 11.23 7.55
C GLU A 168 9.83 11.17 8.57
N MET A 169 9.29 9.96 8.75
CA MET A 169 8.34 9.64 9.81
C MET A 169 8.60 8.22 10.32
N TYR A 170 8.07 7.87 11.48
CA TYR A 170 8.16 6.50 11.99
C TYR A 170 6.90 6.06 12.72
N PHE A 171 6.74 4.75 12.80
CA PHE A 171 5.67 4.08 13.56
C PHE A 171 6.22 2.82 14.23
N LEU A 172 5.42 2.19 15.09
CA LEU A 172 5.68 0.86 15.62
C LEU A 172 4.81 -0.15 14.87
N VAL A 173 5.38 -1.28 14.43
CA VAL A 173 4.59 -2.34 13.81
C VAL A 173 3.52 -2.81 14.81
N PRO A 174 2.21 -2.78 14.45
CA PRO A 174 1.15 -3.23 15.35
C PRO A 174 1.39 -4.66 15.83
N THR A 175 1.15 -4.93 17.11
CA THR A 175 1.39 -6.27 17.69
C THR A 175 0.38 -7.32 17.28
N ASP A 176 -0.75 -6.89 16.72
CA ASP A 176 -1.84 -7.68 16.18
C ASP A 176 -1.87 -7.66 14.65
N ALA A 177 -0.81 -7.17 14.01
CA ALA A 177 -0.69 -7.19 12.56
C ALA A 177 -0.81 -8.63 12.02
N THR A 178 -1.35 -8.76 10.82
CA THR A 178 -1.46 -10.01 10.07
C THR A 178 -0.81 -9.88 8.70
N GLU A 179 -0.51 -11.02 8.06
CA GLU A 179 0.05 -11.06 6.71
C GLU A 179 -0.82 -10.26 5.71
N GLY A 180 -0.18 -9.66 4.71
CA GLY A 180 -0.83 -8.88 3.64
C GLY A 180 -1.27 -7.44 4.03
N GLN A 181 -1.18 -7.06 5.31
CA GLN A 181 -1.47 -5.69 5.73
C GLN A 181 -0.36 -4.73 5.30
N HIS A 182 -0.74 -3.54 4.83
CA HIS A 182 0.17 -2.55 4.27
C HIS A 182 -0.06 -1.16 4.85
N VAL A 183 0.94 -0.29 4.70
CA VAL A 183 0.88 1.10 5.15
C VAL A 183 0.35 2.01 4.03
N VAL A 184 -0.58 2.90 4.37
CA VAL A 184 -1.05 3.99 3.49
C VAL A 184 -0.89 5.32 4.20
N ILE A 185 -0.28 6.29 3.52
CA ILE A 185 -0.13 7.67 4.00
C ILE A 185 -0.99 8.57 3.10
N THR A 186 -1.90 9.33 3.70
CA THR A 186 -2.83 10.20 2.97
C THR A 186 -2.66 11.65 3.39
N THR A 187 -2.58 12.54 2.39
CA THR A 187 -2.56 14.00 2.52
C THR A 187 -3.67 14.59 1.65
N GLU A 188 -3.88 15.91 1.71
CA GLU A 188 -4.81 16.59 0.79
C GLU A 188 -4.37 16.50 -0.68
N ALA A 189 -3.05 16.44 -0.93
CA ALA A 189 -2.48 16.34 -2.28
C ALA A 189 -2.56 14.92 -2.89
N GLY A 190 -3.02 13.93 -2.12
CA GLY A 190 -3.10 12.53 -2.51
C GLY A 190 -2.47 11.59 -1.49
N SER A 191 -2.26 10.35 -1.91
CA SER A 191 -1.85 9.26 -1.03
C SER A 191 -0.75 8.42 -1.65
N THR A 192 0.10 7.83 -0.80
CA THR A 192 1.07 6.80 -1.18
C THR A 192 0.73 5.52 -0.44
N ALA A 193 0.70 4.41 -1.18
CA ALA A 193 0.43 3.08 -0.67
C ALA A 193 1.68 2.21 -0.83
N ILE A 194 2.01 1.48 0.24
CA ILE A 194 3.25 0.70 0.35
C ILE A 194 2.87 -0.78 0.36
N VAL A 195 2.53 -1.28 -0.83
CA VAL A 195 1.85 -2.56 -1.06
C VAL A 195 2.78 -3.63 -1.62
N GLU A 196 2.38 -4.90 -1.48
CA GLU A 196 3.07 -6.03 -2.08
C GLU A 196 3.13 -5.92 -3.62
N PRO A 197 4.28 -6.24 -4.25
CA PRO A 197 4.37 -6.36 -5.70
C PRO A 197 3.37 -7.40 -6.22
N GLY A 198 2.67 -7.07 -7.30
CA GLY A 198 1.72 -7.97 -7.96
C GLY A 198 1.50 -7.58 -9.42
N PRO A 199 0.76 -8.38 -10.21
CA PRO A 199 0.49 -8.07 -11.62
C PRO A 199 -0.13 -6.67 -11.79
N GLY A 200 0.60 -5.76 -12.45
CA GLY A 200 0.17 -4.37 -12.65
C GLY A 200 0.55 -3.38 -11.55
N ILE A 201 1.23 -3.81 -10.48
CA ILE A 201 1.73 -2.96 -9.40
C ILE A 201 3.22 -2.72 -9.59
N THR A 202 3.59 -1.49 -9.94
CA THR A 202 4.99 -1.08 -10.17
C THR A 202 5.67 -0.49 -8.94
N ASN A 203 4.96 -0.33 -7.82
CA ASN A 203 5.55 0.14 -6.56
C ASN A 203 6.14 -1.06 -5.81
N THR A 204 7.46 -1.14 -5.76
CA THR A 204 8.22 -2.38 -5.45
C THR A 204 8.59 -2.55 -3.99
N THR A 205 7.86 -1.94 -3.06
CA THR A 205 8.26 -1.95 -1.65
C THR A 205 7.05 -2.19 -0.77
N PHE A 206 7.03 -3.36 -0.15
CA PHE A 206 6.11 -3.77 0.91
C PHE A 206 6.90 -3.88 2.21
N LEU A 207 6.20 -3.72 3.33
CA LEU A 207 6.79 -4.01 4.62
C LEU A 207 6.66 -5.50 4.90
N ASP A 208 7.68 -6.27 4.57
CA ASP A 208 7.72 -7.70 4.85
C ASP A 208 7.90 -7.93 6.35
N ILE A 209 6.81 -8.06 7.10
CA ILE A 209 6.85 -8.23 8.56
C ILE A 209 7.29 -9.64 8.89
N ASN A 210 8.28 -9.75 9.76
CA ASN A 210 8.66 -10.99 10.38
C ASN A 210 7.66 -11.35 11.47
N PHE A 211 6.73 -12.27 11.16
CA PHE A 211 5.79 -12.81 12.12
C PHE A 211 6.36 -13.97 12.96
N GLY A 212 7.66 -14.27 12.83
CA GLY A 212 8.33 -15.39 13.48
C GLY A 212 8.02 -16.74 12.82
N PHE A 213 7.60 -16.73 11.55
CA PHE A 213 7.34 -17.95 10.79
C PHE A 213 7.54 -17.72 9.29
N VAL A 214 7.71 -18.83 8.56
CA VAL A 214 7.73 -18.87 7.09
C VAL A 214 6.71 -19.89 6.60
N ASN A 215 5.90 -19.50 5.61
CA ASN A 215 4.98 -20.39 4.92
C ASN A 215 5.69 -21.05 3.73
N TYR A 216 5.72 -22.38 3.70
CA TYR A 216 6.18 -23.16 2.56
C TYR A 216 4.96 -23.72 1.82
N LEU A 217 4.84 -23.42 0.52
CA LEU A 217 3.76 -23.93 -0.33
C LEU A 217 4.12 -25.33 -0.84
N PHE A 218 3.39 -26.35 -0.39
CA PHE A 218 3.58 -27.72 -0.84
C PHE A 218 2.93 -27.93 -2.21
N GLU A 219 1.65 -27.54 -2.35
CA GLU A 219 0.86 -27.71 -3.57
C GLU A 219 -0.32 -26.72 -3.60
N ASP A 220 -0.51 -26.04 -4.72
CA ASP A 220 -1.64 -25.12 -5.00
C ASP A 220 -2.50 -25.56 -6.19
N PHE A 221 -2.13 -26.66 -6.86
CA PHE A 221 -2.77 -27.19 -8.06
C PHE A 221 -2.83 -26.22 -9.26
N ASP A 222 -2.16 -25.07 -9.15
CA ASP A 222 -2.08 -24.00 -10.15
C ASP A 222 -0.71 -23.89 -10.80
N GLY A 223 0.24 -24.73 -10.36
CA GLY A 223 1.56 -24.88 -10.94
C GLY A 223 2.66 -24.11 -10.21
N ASN A 224 2.34 -23.51 -9.04
CA ASN A 224 3.36 -22.96 -8.13
C ASN A 224 3.72 -23.92 -6.99
N GLY A 225 2.97 -25.02 -6.82
CA GLY A 225 3.34 -26.16 -5.98
C GLY A 225 4.72 -26.75 -6.32
N LEU A 226 5.37 -27.36 -5.32
CA LEU A 226 6.72 -27.88 -5.48
C LEU A 226 6.77 -29.09 -6.45
N TYR A 227 5.65 -29.80 -6.64
CA TYR A 227 5.66 -31.11 -7.31
C TYR A 227 4.55 -31.28 -8.36
N THR A 228 4.91 -31.17 -9.64
CA THR A 228 3.94 -31.12 -10.74
C THR A 228 3.44 -32.47 -11.28
N SER A 229 3.84 -33.63 -10.74
CA SER A 229 3.66 -34.89 -11.52
C SER A 229 3.51 -36.25 -10.82
N THR A 230 3.40 -36.36 -9.49
CA THR A 230 3.22 -37.68 -8.86
C THR A 230 1.97 -37.71 -7.99
N TRP A 231 0.90 -38.20 -8.60
CA TRP A 231 -0.44 -38.28 -8.02
C TRP A 231 -0.77 -39.74 -7.75
N GLY A 232 -1.14 -40.05 -6.50
CA GLY A 232 -1.45 -41.42 -6.09
C GLY A 232 -2.86 -41.54 -5.52
N PHE A 233 -3.48 -42.69 -5.72
CA PHE A 233 -4.67 -43.08 -5.01
C PHE A 233 -4.59 -44.55 -4.58
N TYR A 234 -5.28 -44.90 -3.51
CA TYR A 234 -5.34 -46.26 -2.99
C TYR A 234 -6.76 -46.58 -2.49
N GLY A 235 -7.10 -47.86 -2.46
CA GLY A 235 -8.35 -48.35 -1.89
C GLY A 235 -9.57 -47.84 -2.63
N ASP A 236 -10.61 -47.46 -1.87
CA ASP A 236 -11.89 -47.04 -2.44
C ASP A 236 -11.95 -45.52 -2.74
N ALA A 237 -10.79 -44.88 -2.78
CA ALA A 237 -10.67 -43.50 -3.23
C ALA A 237 -10.80 -43.39 -4.74
N GLY A 238 -11.51 -42.37 -5.21
CA GLY A 238 -11.43 -41.93 -6.60
C GLY A 238 -10.03 -41.45 -6.95
N ALA A 239 -9.68 -41.64 -8.21
CA ALA A 239 -8.48 -41.01 -8.77
C ALA A 239 -8.54 -39.51 -8.51
N LEU A 240 -7.40 -38.93 -8.12
CA LEU A 240 -7.31 -37.51 -7.86
C LEU A 240 -7.72 -36.73 -9.11
N SER A 241 -8.69 -35.83 -8.97
CA SER A 241 -9.09 -34.92 -10.03
C SER A 241 -8.78 -33.48 -9.64
N VAL A 242 -8.28 -32.70 -10.60
CA VAL A 242 -7.98 -31.27 -10.43
C VAL A 242 -8.94 -30.48 -11.32
N THR A 243 -9.63 -29.49 -10.75
CA THR A 243 -10.67 -28.72 -11.44
C THR A 243 -10.58 -27.24 -11.11
N ALA A 244 -10.88 -26.37 -12.07
CA ALA A 244 -10.93 -24.90 -11.92
C ALA A 244 -12.14 -24.42 -11.09
N THR A 245 -12.27 -24.93 -9.87
CA THR A 245 -13.34 -24.59 -8.91
C THR A 245 -12.80 -24.28 -7.51
N GLY A 246 -11.50 -24.07 -7.40
CA GLY A 246 -10.79 -23.63 -6.21
C GLY A 246 -11.16 -22.21 -5.80
N GLU A 247 -10.76 -21.82 -4.58
CA GLU A 247 -10.89 -20.43 -4.12
C GLU A 247 -9.89 -19.53 -4.86
N THR A 248 -8.70 -20.07 -5.16
CA THR A 248 -7.56 -19.40 -5.78
C THR A 248 -7.23 -19.90 -7.19
N GLY A 249 -8.03 -20.81 -7.75
CA GLY A 249 -7.84 -21.31 -9.11
C GLY A 249 -8.31 -22.75 -9.26
N ASN A 250 -7.38 -23.65 -9.55
CA ASN A 250 -7.63 -25.08 -9.57
C ASN A 250 -7.57 -25.67 -8.17
N CYS A 251 -8.39 -26.67 -7.89
CA CYS A 251 -8.32 -27.42 -6.65
C CYS A 251 -8.39 -28.92 -6.92
N ALA A 252 -7.85 -29.72 -6.00
CA ALA A 252 -8.03 -31.16 -5.99
C ALA A 252 -9.38 -31.58 -5.40
N GLN A 253 -9.82 -32.78 -5.78
CA GLN A 253 -11.02 -33.41 -5.24
C GLN A 253 -10.76 -34.88 -4.88
N TYR A 254 -11.17 -35.24 -3.66
CA TYR A 254 -11.39 -36.61 -3.23
C TYR A 254 -12.84 -36.99 -3.44
N ASP A 255 -13.07 -38.11 -4.13
CA ASP A 255 -14.38 -38.75 -4.27
C ASP A 255 -14.36 -40.13 -3.62
N TYR A 256 -15.37 -40.43 -2.82
CA TYR A 256 -15.57 -41.74 -2.22
C TYR A 256 -16.27 -42.68 -3.21
N ASN A 257 -15.60 -43.75 -3.63
CA ASN A 257 -16.08 -44.65 -4.68
C ASN A 257 -16.53 -46.05 -4.20
N GLY A 258 -16.40 -46.38 -2.91
CA GLY A 258 -16.74 -47.73 -2.42
C GLY A 258 -16.62 -47.91 -0.92
N ALA A 259 -17.25 -48.96 -0.37
CA ALA A 259 -17.52 -49.12 1.07
C ALA A 259 -16.67 -50.17 1.82
N THR A 260 -15.60 -50.67 1.22
CA THR A 260 -14.92 -51.90 1.63
C THR A 260 -13.46 -51.73 2.05
N THR A 261 -12.74 -50.74 1.50
CA THR A 261 -11.31 -50.51 1.75
C THR A 261 -11.09 -49.05 2.11
N PHE A 262 -10.32 -48.78 3.17
CA PHE A 262 -9.87 -47.41 3.43
C PHE A 262 -9.05 -46.92 2.24
N GLY A 263 -9.43 -45.76 1.72
CA GLY A 263 -8.80 -45.16 0.56
C GLY A 263 -8.24 -43.79 0.88
N TYR A 264 -7.24 -43.38 0.12
CA TYR A 264 -6.75 -42.00 0.11
C TYR A 264 -6.46 -41.60 -1.32
N ASN A 265 -6.49 -40.30 -1.60
CA ASN A 265 -5.84 -39.74 -2.78
C ASN A 265 -5.06 -38.47 -2.40
N GLY A 266 -4.13 -38.05 -3.25
CA GLY A 266 -3.37 -36.82 -3.00
C GLY A 266 -2.07 -36.76 -3.79
N CYS A 267 -1.25 -35.79 -3.39
CA CYS A 267 0.10 -35.60 -3.90
C CYS A 267 1.07 -36.52 -3.16
N GLN A 268 1.83 -37.32 -3.91
CA GLN A 268 2.84 -38.23 -3.38
C GLN A 268 4.14 -38.01 -4.12
N ASN A 269 5.25 -37.70 -3.48
CA ASN A 269 6.55 -37.72 -4.16
C ASN A 269 7.44 -38.83 -3.60
N ASP A 270 7.65 -39.89 -4.37
CA ASP A 270 8.51 -41.02 -3.96
C ASP A 270 10.00 -40.80 -4.26
N GLU A 271 10.36 -39.69 -4.93
CA GLU A 271 11.74 -39.32 -5.26
C GLU A 271 12.22 -38.16 -4.37
N ALA A 272 13.14 -38.50 -3.47
CA ALA A 272 13.60 -37.68 -2.35
C ALA A 272 14.12 -36.28 -2.73
N GLY A 273 13.58 -35.28 -2.03
CA GLY A 273 14.15 -33.95 -1.85
C GLY A 273 13.35 -33.24 -0.77
N ALA A 274 14.00 -32.84 0.33
CA ALA A 274 13.32 -32.21 1.46
C ALA A 274 12.62 -30.91 0.99
N PHE A 275 11.30 -30.88 1.11
CA PHE A 275 10.48 -29.71 0.82
C PHE A 275 10.70 -28.61 1.88
N LEU A 276 10.69 -29.01 3.15
CA LEU A 276 10.98 -28.13 4.27
C LEU A 276 12.49 -27.97 4.49
N PRO A 277 12.93 -26.81 5.02
CA PRO A 277 14.34 -26.61 5.33
C PRO A 277 14.80 -27.59 6.41
N SER A 278 16.08 -27.97 6.38
CA SER A 278 16.66 -28.85 7.40
C SER A 278 16.61 -28.31 8.84
N SER A 279 16.28 -27.02 9.02
CA SER A 279 16.03 -26.41 10.33
C SER A 279 14.67 -26.77 10.91
N ALA A 280 13.68 -27.13 10.08
CA ALA A 280 12.35 -27.55 10.50
C ALA A 280 12.39 -28.97 11.07
N THR A 281 12.89 -29.12 12.29
CA THR A 281 13.12 -30.42 12.94
C THR A 281 12.12 -30.75 14.04
N GLU A 282 11.38 -29.75 14.55
CA GLU A 282 10.44 -29.91 15.66
C GLU A 282 8.99 -29.88 15.15
N ALA A 283 8.28 -31.02 15.23
CA ALA A 283 6.88 -31.15 14.80
C ALA A 283 5.94 -30.11 15.46
N SER A 284 6.22 -29.72 16.70
CA SER A 284 5.46 -28.71 17.44
C SER A 284 5.58 -27.28 16.88
N LYS A 285 6.60 -27.02 16.05
CA LYS A 285 6.85 -25.72 15.42
C LYS A 285 6.42 -25.66 13.97
N VAL A 286 5.80 -26.73 13.47
CA VAL A 286 5.31 -26.80 12.10
C VAL A 286 3.81 -27.00 12.13
N THR A 287 3.09 -26.12 11.45
CA THR A 287 1.63 -26.20 11.32
C THR A 287 1.28 -26.52 9.89
N PHE A 288 0.58 -27.64 9.69
CA PHE A 288 -0.07 -27.96 8.42
C PHE A 288 -1.27 -27.04 8.22
N LYS A 289 -1.46 -26.54 7.01
CA LYS A 289 -2.59 -25.71 6.59
C LYS A 289 -3.08 -26.18 5.22
N MET A 290 -4.40 -26.16 5.01
CA MET A 290 -5.00 -26.50 3.73
C MET A 290 -6.37 -25.81 3.60
N LYS A 291 -6.70 -25.33 2.41
CA LYS A 291 -8.05 -24.90 2.07
C LYS A 291 -8.89 -26.11 1.72
N VAL A 292 -10.14 -26.13 2.19
CA VAL A 292 -11.04 -27.28 2.04
C VAL A 292 -12.47 -26.81 1.84
N ASN A 293 -13.20 -27.50 0.98
CA ASN A 293 -14.62 -27.27 0.75
C ASN A 293 -15.40 -28.59 0.80
N ALA A 294 -16.30 -28.67 1.77
CA ALA A 294 -17.35 -29.67 1.88
C ALA A 294 -18.51 -29.11 2.72
N ASN A 295 -19.49 -29.96 3.05
CA ASN A 295 -20.59 -29.58 3.93
C ASN A 295 -20.16 -29.58 5.40
N ALA A 296 -20.79 -28.74 6.23
CA ALA A 296 -20.66 -28.81 7.68
C ALA A 296 -20.92 -30.23 8.22
N GLY A 297 -20.13 -30.67 9.19
CA GLY A 297 -20.13 -32.01 9.75
C GLY A 297 -19.39 -33.06 8.91
N THR A 298 -18.81 -32.68 7.77
CA THR A 298 -17.89 -33.55 7.02
C THR A 298 -16.64 -33.79 7.85
N SER A 299 -16.31 -35.06 8.09
CA SER A 299 -15.07 -35.49 8.73
C SER A 299 -14.17 -36.15 7.68
N PHE A 300 -12.89 -35.83 7.70
CA PHE A 300 -11.88 -36.35 6.78
C PHE A 300 -10.51 -36.38 7.45
N ASP A 301 -9.66 -37.30 7.03
CA ASP A 301 -8.29 -37.38 7.50
C ASP A 301 -7.35 -36.72 6.50
N VAL A 302 -6.40 -35.94 7.02
CA VAL A 302 -5.17 -35.58 6.31
C VAL A 302 -4.08 -36.54 6.78
N ILE A 303 -3.34 -37.09 5.83
CA ILE A 303 -2.27 -38.05 6.08
C ILE A 303 -0.96 -37.51 5.49
N LEU A 304 0.02 -37.30 6.36
CA LEU A 304 1.39 -36.91 6.05
C LEU A 304 2.25 -38.18 6.09
N ASP A 305 2.59 -38.70 4.91
CA ASP A 305 3.17 -40.03 4.72
C ASP A 305 2.33 -41.15 5.35
N THR A 306 2.54 -41.42 6.65
CA THR A 306 1.81 -42.41 7.45
C THR A 306 1.21 -41.84 8.74
N TRP A 307 1.34 -40.53 8.96
CA TRP A 307 0.83 -39.83 10.13
C TRP A 307 -0.48 -39.15 9.79
N ALA A 308 -1.54 -39.35 10.57
CA ALA A 308 -2.88 -38.90 10.24
C ALA A 308 -3.44 -37.93 11.28
N TYR A 309 -4.23 -36.96 10.83
CA TYR A 309 -5.03 -36.08 11.67
C TYR A 309 -6.45 -36.00 11.11
N ASN A 310 -7.46 -36.05 11.98
CA ASN A 310 -8.86 -35.96 11.58
C ASN A 310 -9.37 -34.53 11.72
N PHE A 311 -9.87 -33.95 10.64
CA PHE A 311 -10.60 -32.70 10.64
C PHE A 311 -12.10 -32.96 10.60
N THR A 312 -12.87 -32.09 11.25
CA THR A 312 -14.33 -32.03 11.10
C THR A 312 -14.72 -30.59 10.81
N LEU A 313 -15.40 -30.35 9.69
CA LEU A 313 -15.79 -29.00 9.28
C LEU A 313 -16.98 -28.50 10.10
N GLU A 314 -16.87 -27.30 10.66
CA GLU A 314 -17.98 -26.66 11.39
C GLU A 314 -18.96 -25.94 10.47
N THR A 315 -18.48 -25.48 9.31
CA THR A 315 -19.27 -24.73 8.33
C THR A 315 -19.20 -25.36 6.94
N SER A 316 -20.15 -25.01 6.06
CA SER A 316 -20.12 -25.44 4.66
C SER A 316 -19.38 -24.41 3.80
N GLY A 317 -18.68 -24.88 2.77
CA GLY A 317 -17.95 -24.03 1.82
C GLY A 317 -16.44 -24.00 2.08
N TRP A 318 -15.72 -23.21 1.28
CA TRP A 318 -14.27 -23.03 1.39
C TRP A 318 -13.90 -22.44 2.75
N GLN A 319 -13.02 -23.12 3.46
CA GLN A 319 -12.44 -22.68 4.73
C GLN A 319 -11.03 -23.25 4.87
N GLU A 320 -10.22 -22.65 5.75
CA GLU A 320 -8.91 -23.18 6.09
C GLU A 320 -9.04 -24.18 7.25
N VAL A 321 -8.34 -25.31 7.16
CA VAL A 321 -8.08 -26.20 8.29
C VAL A 321 -6.59 -26.18 8.63
N SER A 322 -6.27 -26.36 9.91
CA SER A 322 -4.89 -26.41 10.36
C SER A 322 -4.71 -27.30 11.60
N ALA A 323 -3.54 -27.93 11.70
CA ALA A 323 -3.12 -28.73 12.84
C ALA A 323 -1.59 -28.69 12.98
N ARG A 324 -1.07 -28.72 14.21
CA ARG A 324 0.38 -28.85 14.42
C ARG A 324 0.82 -30.27 14.10
N LEU A 325 2.04 -30.44 13.59
CA LEU A 325 2.50 -31.78 13.19
C LEU A 325 2.66 -32.73 14.39
N ASP A 326 2.82 -32.22 15.60
CA ASP A 326 2.86 -33.04 16.83
C ASP A 326 1.50 -33.62 17.26
N GLU A 327 0.42 -33.19 16.61
CA GLU A 327 -0.96 -33.65 16.81
C GLU A 327 -1.35 -34.79 15.86
N PHE A 328 -0.51 -35.13 14.89
CA PHE A 328 -0.77 -36.25 13.98
C PHE A 328 -0.41 -37.59 14.66
N GLY A 329 -1.25 -38.60 14.44
CA GLY A 329 -1.08 -39.96 14.97
C GLY A 329 -0.48 -40.92 13.95
N SER A 330 0.42 -41.80 14.40
CA SER A 330 1.16 -42.74 13.57
C SER A 330 0.26 -43.82 12.95
N GLY A 331 0.74 -44.44 11.86
CA GLY A 331 0.14 -45.66 11.30
C GLY A 331 -1.25 -45.47 10.70
N TYR A 332 -1.47 -44.33 10.04
CA TYR A 332 -2.74 -43.95 9.41
C TYR A 332 -3.90 -43.81 10.41
N ASN A 333 -3.61 -43.56 11.68
CA ASN A 333 -4.61 -43.49 12.74
C ASN A 333 -4.48 -42.20 13.56
N PRO A 334 -5.38 -41.22 13.37
CA PRO A 334 -5.39 -39.98 14.16
C PRO A 334 -5.47 -40.19 15.67
N GLY A 335 -6.11 -41.28 16.12
CA GLY A 335 -6.25 -41.60 17.54
C GLY A 335 -4.94 -41.90 18.27
N ASN A 336 -3.86 -42.19 17.54
CA ASN A 336 -2.56 -42.52 18.14
C ASN A 336 -1.79 -41.29 18.64
N ALA A 337 -2.16 -40.08 18.21
CA ALA A 337 -1.41 -38.85 18.47
C ALA A 337 -1.08 -38.60 19.95
N ALA A 338 -2.03 -38.92 20.85
CA ALA A 338 -1.88 -38.72 22.28
C ALA A 338 -0.93 -39.74 22.95
N THR A 339 -0.68 -40.88 22.31
CA THR A 339 0.12 -41.98 22.87
C THR A 339 1.46 -42.19 22.17
N ASP A 340 1.64 -41.65 20.95
CA ASP A 340 2.88 -41.78 20.21
C ASP A 340 4.04 -41.07 20.91
N THR A 341 5.17 -41.79 21.03
CA THR A 341 6.43 -41.26 21.59
C THR A 341 7.32 -40.62 20.53
N GLU A 342 7.10 -40.96 19.26
CA GLU A 342 7.71 -40.30 18.10
C GLU A 342 6.68 -39.36 17.46
N LYS A 343 7.16 -38.37 16.72
CA LYS A 343 6.31 -37.41 16.01
C LYS A 343 6.75 -37.32 14.56
N VAL A 344 5.90 -36.71 13.73
CA VAL A 344 6.21 -36.42 12.32
C VAL A 344 7.58 -35.74 12.24
N ASP A 345 8.48 -36.26 11.40
CA ASP A 345 9.70 -35.56 11.02
C ASP A 345 9.33 -34.55 9.92
N PRO A 346 9.31 -33.23 10.20
CA PRO A 346 8.85 -32.27 9.21
C PRO A 346 9.74 -32.23 7.97
N SER A 347 11.05 -32.48 8.13
CA SER A 347 12.02 -32.45 7.03
C SER A 347 11.86 -33.64 6.07
N GLY A 348 11.21 -34.71 6.53
CA GLY A 348 11.02 -35.96 5.82
C GLY A 348 9.67 -36.10 5.11
N ILE A 349 8.81 -35.07 5.13
CA ILE A 349 7.47 -35.16 4.54
C ILE A 349 7.56 -35.21 3.02
N LEU A 350 7.03 -36.28 2.45
CA LEU A 350 7.05 -36.53 1.01
C LEU A 350 5.65 -36.62 0.40
N GLN A 351 4.64 -36.96 1.20
CA GLN A 351 3.30 -37.24 0.72
C GLN A 351 2.26 -36.53 1.59
N VAL A 352 1.31 -35.85 0.95
CA VAL A 352 0.12 -35.31 1.58
C VAL A 352 -1.10 -35.96 0.93
N LYS A 353 -1.90 -36.66 1.72
CA LYS A 353 -3.05 -37.42 1.26
C LYS A 353 -4.29 -37.02 2.02
N VAL A 354 -5.43 -37.13 1.37
CA VAL A 354 -6.76 -36.92 1.95
C VAL A 354 -7.50 -38.25 1.92
N SER A 355 -8.19 -38.56 3.01
CA SER A 355 -9.04 -39.75 3.14
C SER A 355 -10.38 -39.37 3.75
N LEU A 356 -11.46 -39.99 3.26
CA LEU A 356 -12.75 -39.93 3.96
C LEU A 356 -12.90 -41.20 4.80
N PRO A 357 -13.22 -41.08 6.10
CA PRO A 357 -13.45 -42.25 6.94
C PRO A 357 -14.69 -43.00 6.46
N ASN A 358 -14.65 -44.35 6.55
CA ASN A 358 -15.69 -45.28 6.09
C ASN A 358 -17.05 -45.19 6.84
N ASN A 359 -17.30 -44.08 7.55
CA ASN A 359 -18.44 -43.85 8.43
C ASN A 359 -19.10 -42.46 8.26
N GLY A 360 -18.68 -41.64 7.28
CA GLY A 360 -19.02 -40.20 7.19
C GLY A 360 -20.11 -39.79 6.20
N ASN A 361 -20.75 -38.64 6.47
CA ASN A 361 -21.91 -38.06 5.75
C ASN A 361 -21.62 -37.45 4.37
N ALA A 362 -20.36 -37.39 3.93
CA ALA A 362 -19.94 -36.76 2.69
C ALA A 362 -19.37 -37.78 1.71
N SER A 363 -19.73 -37.65 0.42
CA SER A 363 -19.18 -38.47 -0.66
C SER A 363 -17.95 -37.84 -1.33
N SER A 364 -17.64 -36.58 -1.04
CA SER A 364 -16.50 -35.88 -1.62
C SER A 364 -16.00 -34.73 -0.75
N VAL A 365 -14.73 -34.39 -0.92
CA VAL A 365 -14.06 -33.22 -0.33
C VAL A 365 -13.19 -32.58 -1.41
N LYS A 366 -13.27 -31.25 -1.55
CA LYS A 366 -12.31 -30.48 -2.35
C LYS A 366 -11.27 -29.87 -1.45
N PHE A 367 -10.05 -29.76 -1.93
CA PHE A 367 -8.95 -29.18 -1.18
C PHE A 367 -7.93 -28.48 -2.08
N ASP A 368 -7.26 -27.49 -1.50
CA ASP A 368 -6.42 -26.52 -2.20
C ASP A 368 -5.38 -25.90 -1.23
N ASP A 369 -4.41 -25.14 -1.75
CA ASP A 369 -3.41 -24.36 -0.98
C ASP A 369 -2.81 -25.12 0.22
N ILE A 370 -2.12 -26.23 -0.05
CA ILE A 370 -1.44 -27.02 0.99
C ILE A 370 -0.17 -26.29 1.40
N ILE A 371 -0.13 -25.82 2.64
CA ILE A 371 0.95 -24.98 3.20
C ILE A 371 1.48 -25.59 4.49
N PHE A 372 2.79 -25.49 4.70
CA PHE A 372 3.44 -25.78 5.97
C PHE A 372 4.03 -24.49 6.52
N LYS A 373 3.47 -24.03 7.64
CA LYS A 373 3.94 -22.86 8.37
C LYS A 373 4.99 -23.31 9.38
N VAL A 374 6.23 -22.86 9.22
CA VAL A 374 7.36 -23.19 10.09
C VAL A 374 7.70 -22.00 10.96
N GLU A 375 7.64 -22.15 12.28
CA GLU A 375 8.09 -21.13 13.24
C GLU A 375 9.62 -21.02 13.26
N GLU A 376 10.16 -19.80 13.23
CA GLU A 376 11.59 -19.47 13.19
C GLU A 376 12.20 -19.08 14.55
#